data_AF-A0AAU7BN90-F1
#
_entry.id   AF-A0AAU7BN90-F1
#
_cell.length_a   1.000
_cell.length_b   1.000
_cell.length_c   1.000
_cell.angle_alpha   90.00
_cell.angle_beta   90.00
_cell.angle_gamma   90.00
#
_symmetry.space_group_name_H-M   'P 1'
#
loop_
_entity.id
_entity.type
_entity.pdbx_description
1 polymer ?
#
loop_
_entity_poly.entity_id
_entity_poly.type
_entity_poly.pdbx_seq_one_letter_code
_entity_poly.pdbx_strand_id
1 'polypeptide(L)'
;MENATLALQAYLLMGLPWDAEQVRQALLDTRITGRLDLRNLNWQGKPVALLLDVGHNPHAAQYLARRLAARPLKGRRLAVFGLLADKDLEGVIAPLQGLIDDWAVAPLDTRAVARPQNWPRPWRTSVPR
;
A
#
# COMPACT_ATOMS: atom_id res chain seq x y z
N MET A 1 5.06 -5.21 11.60
CA MET A 1 6.13 -5.56 12.57
C MET A 1 6.84 -6.85 12.19
N GLU A 2 6.14 -7.82 11.62
CA GLU A 2 6.69 -9.15 11.26
C GLU A 2 7.99 -9.11 10.44
N ASN A 3 8.09 -8.28 9.39
CA ASN A 3 9.33 -8.18 8.60
C ASN A 3 10.55 -7.74 9.43
N ALA A 4 10.35 -6.81 10.37
CA ALA A 4 11.41 -6.32 11.24
C ALA A 4 11.83 -7.40 12.25
N THR A 5 10.85 -8.13 12.80
CA THR A 5 11.10 -9.26 13.70
C THR A 5 11.88 -10.36 12.99
N LEU A 6 11.50 -10.72 11.75
CA LEU A 6 12.20 -11.72 10.94
C LEU A 6 13.63 -11.27 10.61
N ALA A 7 13.80 -10.01 10.21
CA ALA A 7 15.13 -9.45 9.93
C ALA A 7 16.03 -9.48 11.17
N LEU A 8 15.49 -9.10 12.33
CA LEU A 8 16.22 -9.13 13.59
C LEU A 8 16.59 -10.56 14.00
N GLN A 9 15.65 -11.51 13.90
CA GLN A 9 15.91 -12.92 14.18
C GLN A 9 17.01 -13.48 13.28
N ALA A 10 16.94 -13.20 11.97
CA ALA A 10 17.96 -13.64 11.01
C ALA A 10 19.33 -13.03 11.36
N TYR A 11 19.39 -11.74 11.67
CA TYR A 11 20.61 -11.05 12.06
C TYR A 11 21.23 -11.64 13.34
N LEU A 12 20.42 -11.94 14.35
CA LEU A 12 20.88 -12.57 15.59
C LEU A 12 21.43 -13.99 15.35
N LEU A 13 20.79 -14.76 14.46
CA LEU A 13 21.22 -16.12 14.11
C LEU A 13 22.54 -16.14 13.31
N MET A 14 22.96 -15.01 12.71
CA MET A 14 24.25 -14.91 12.03
C MET A 14 25.45 -14.81 12.98
N GLY A 15 25.22 -14.64 14.29
CA GLY A 15 26.30 -14.53 15.28
C GLY A 15 27.16 -13.27 15.11
N LEU A 16 26.64 -12.24 14.43
CA LEU A 16 27.33 -10.98 14.23
C LEU A 16 27.32 -10.14 15.52
N PRO A 17 28.36 -9.33 15.77
CA PRO A 17 28.34 -8.38 16.89
C PRO A 17 27.22 -7.37 16.68
N TRP A 18 26.51 -7.04 17.75
CA TRP A 18 25.37 -6.13 17.71
C TRP A 18 25.36 -5.19 18.91
N ASP A 19 24.74 -4.04 18.73
CA ASP A 19 24.49 -3.04 19.77
C ASP A 19 22.99 -2.70 19.79
N ALA A 20 22.39 -2.71 20.98
CA ALA A 20 20.95 -2.55 21.14
C ALA A 20 20.45 -1.19 20.65
N GLU A 21 21.22 -0.13 20.89
CA GLU A 21 20.84 1.23 20.51
C GLU A 21 20.97 1.42 19.00
N GLN A 22 22.03 0.92 18.38
CA GLN A 22 22.18 0.92 16.92
C GLN A 22 21.06 0.16 16.21
N VAL A 23 20.71 -1.04 16.72
CA VAL A 23 19.58 -1.82 16.18
C VAL A 23 18.27 -1.05 16.33
N ARG A 24 18.03 -0.42 17.48
CA ARG A 24 16.83 0.40 17.72
C ARG A 24 16.75 1.56 16.74
N GLN A 25 17.84 2.31 16.55
CA GLN A 25 17.88 3.42 15.60
C GLN A 25 17.67 2.94 14.17
N ALA A 26 18.34 1.87 13.76
CA ALA A 26 18.14 1.28 12.43
C ALA A 26 16.67 0.90 12.18
N LEU A 27 16.01 0.28 13.16
CA LEU A 27 14.58 -0.04 13.06
C LEU A 27 13.68 1.20 12.99
N LEU A 28 14.02 2.26 13.73
CA LEU A 28 13.28 3.53 13.72
C LEU A 28 13.47 4.30 12.41
N ASP A 29 14.64 4.23 11.80
CA ASP A 29 15.00 4.97 10.59
C ASP A 29 14.64 4.21 9.31
N THR A 30 14.46 2.88 9.39
CA THR A 30 14.13 2.06 8.23
C THR A 30 12.82 2.53 7.59
N ARG A 31 12.92 2.96 6.33
CA ARG A 31 11.78 3.28 5.46
C ARG A 31 11.93 2.48 4.17
N ILE A 32 10.81 2.05 3.61
CA ILE A 32 10.78 1.41 2.30
C ILE A 32 9.91 2.30 1.41
N THR A 33 10.52 2.84 0.35
CA THR A 33 9.79 3.63 -0.64
C THR A 33 8.61 2.84 -1.19
N GLY A 34 7.43 3.47 -1.21
CA GLY A 34 6.20 2.81 -1.66
C GLY A 34 5.64 1.76 -0.69
N ARG A 35 6.05 1.72 0.59
CA ARG A 35 5.36 0.97 1.65
C ARG A 35 4.78 1.93 2.66
N LEU A 36 3.44 2.08 2.66
CA LEU A 36 2.74 3.08 3.45
C LEU A 36 3.36 4.49 3.32
N ASP A 37 3.85 4.83 2.13
CA ASP A 37 4.54 6.09 1.85
C ASP A 37 3.49 7.21 1.74
N LEU A 38 3.42 8.03 2.78
CA LEU A 38 2.45 9.11 2.91
C LEU A 38 3.08 10.43 2.46
N ARG A 39 2.46 11.06 1.46
CA ARG A 39 2.87 12.35 0.90
C ARG A 39 1.72 13.33 1.00
N ASN A 40 2.01 14.53 1.52
CA ASN A 40 1.06 15.63 1.53
C ASN A 40 1.38 16.54 0.35
N LEU A 41 0.37 16.83 -0.47
CA LEU A 41 0.49 17.67 -1.64
C LEU A 41 -0.63 18.69 -1.69
N ASN A 42 -0.35 19.83 -2.31
CA ASN A 42 -1.35 20.84 -2.58
C ASN A 42 -1.78 20.72 -4.04
N TRP A 43 -3.04 20.36 -4.27
CA TRP A 43 -3.62 20.22 -5.60
C TRP A 43 -4.72 21.26 -5.78
N GLN A 44 -4.54 22.17 -6.74
CA GLN A 44 -5.49 23.26 -7.02
C GLN A 44 -5.90 24.06 -5.76
N GLY A 45 -4.94 24.33 -4.87
CA GLY A 45 -5.18 25.07 -3.63
C GLY A 45 -5.79 24.24 -2.49
N LYS A 46 -5.99 22.92 -2.66
CA LYS A 46 -6.51 22.01 -1.64
C LYS A 46 -5.45 21.03 -1.16
N PRO A 47 -5.29 20.83 0.17
CA PRO A 47 -4.41 19.81 0.69
C PRO A 47 -4.97 18.41 0.41
N VAL A 48 -4.12 17.53 -0.12
CA VAL A 48 -4.44 16.13 -0.41
C VAL A 48 -3.37 15.26 0.23
N ALA A 49 -3.80 14.21 0.92
CA ALA A 49 -2.92 13.17 1.43
C ALA A 49 -2.91 11.99 0.45
N LEU A 50 -1.74 11.69 -0.11
CA LEU A 50 -1.51 10.56 -1.00
C LEU A 50 -0.77 9.47 -0.26
N LEU A 51 -1.35 8.27 -0.20
CA LEU A 51 -0.71 7.09 0.37
C LEU A 51 -0.35 6.13 -0.75
N LEU A 52 0.93 5.80 -0.87
CA LEU A 52 1.46 4.87 -1.87
C LEU A 52 1.82 3.54 -1.20
N ASP A 53 1.28 2.43 -1.71
CA ASP A 53 1.64 1.08 -1.27
C ASP A 53 1.81 0.10 -2.44
N VAL A 54 2.96 -0.57 -2.53
CA VAL A 54 3.29 -1.58 -3.57
C VAL A 54 2.82 -3.00 -3.18
N GLY A 55 2.02 -3.12 -2.12
CA GLY A 55 1.45 -4.36 -1.61
C GLY A 55 0.46 -4.97 -2.57
N HIS A 56 0.81 -6.16 -3.07
CA HIS A 56 0.03 -6.86 -4.10
C HIS A 56 -0.32 -8.30 -3.67
N ASN A 57 -0.11 -8.65 -2.40
CA ASN A 57 -0.47 -9.95 -1.85
C ASN A 57 -1.49 -9.79 -0.71
N PRO A 58 -2.26 -10.84 -0.39
CA PRO A 58 -3.33 -10.75 0.61
C PRO A 58 -2.83 -10.29 1.98
N HIS A 59 -1.63 -10.74 2.38
CA HIS A 59 -1.03 -10.35 3.64
C HIS A 59 -0.74 -8.84 3.71
N ALA A 60 -0.15 -8.27 2.65
CA ALA A 60 0.11 -6.84 2.55
C ALA A 60 -1.20 -6.02 2.52
N ALA A 61 -2.23 -6.52 1.83
CA ALA A 61 -3.55 -5.88 1.79
C ALA A 61 -4.21 -5.84 3.17
N GLN A 62 -4.15 -6.94 3.95
CA GLN A 62 -4.63 -6.96 5.32
C GLN A 62 -3.87 -5.98 6.22
N TYR A 63 -2.55 -5.91 6.06
CA TYR A 63 -1.75 -4.95 6.80
C TYR A 63 -2.13 -3.51 6.44
N LEU A 64 -2.29 -3.20 5.16
CA LEU A 64 -2.77 -1.90 4.69
C LEU A 64 -4.14 -1.56 5.26
N ALA A 65 -5.09 -2.51 5.20
CA ALA A 65 -6.44 -2.35 5.75
C ALA A 65 -6.43 -1.95 7.23
N ARG A 66 -5.65 -2.65 8.06
CA ARG A 66 -5.50 -2.31 9.49
C ARG A 66 -4.95 -0.90 9.69
N ARG A 67 -3.96 -0.50 8.88
CA ARG A 67 -3.34 0.83 8.96
C ARG A 67 -4.28 1.94 8.49
N LEU A 68 -5.14 1.66 7.52
CA LEU A 68 -6.18 2.55 7.05
C LEU A 68 -7.33 2.68 8.07
N ALA A 69 -7.74 1.60 8.71
CA ALA A 69 -8.76 1.60 9.75
C ALA A 69 -8.31 2.42 10.99
N ALA A 70 -7.02 2.32 11.36
CA ALA A 70 -6.43 3.11 12.44
C ALA A 70 -6.28 4.62 12.12
N ARG A 71 -6.60 5.04 10.89
CA ARG A 71 -6.48 6.44 10.42
C ARG A 71 -7.83 6.94 9.90
N PRO A 72 -8.78 7.24 10.80
CA PRO A 72 -10.05 7.83 10.41
C PRO A 72 -9.79 9.16 9.70
N LEU A 73 -10.52 9.40 8.61
CA LEU A 73 -10.41 10.61 7.80
C LEU A 73 -11.73 11.36 7.80
N LYS A 74 -11.65 12.69 7.75
CA LYS A 74 -12.79 13.55 7.45
C LYS A 74 -12.84 13.72 5.93
N GLY A 75 -13.78 13.08 5.24
CA GLY A 75 -13.91 13.12 3.78
C GLY A 75 -14.04 11.73 3.14
N ARG A 76 -13.51 11.59 1.91
CA ARG A 76 -13.53 10.33 1.14
C ARG A 76 -12.12 9.76 0.98
N ARG A 77 -11.98 8.45 1.07
CA ARG A 77 -10.81 7.69 0.64
C ARG A 77 -11.05 7.13 -0.75
N LEU A 78 -10.21 7.58 -1.68
CA LEU A 78 -10.24 7.15 -3.08
C LEU A 78 -9.01 6.30 -3.34
N ALA A 79 -9.14 5.25 -4.13
CA ALA A 79 -8.02 4.40 -4.50
C ALA A 79 -7.77 4.42 -6.00
N VAL A 80 -6.50 4.53 -6.38
CA VAL A 80 -6.02 4.20 -7.72
C VAL A 80 -5.38 2.83 -7.61
N PHE A 81 -5.92 1.84 -8.33
CA PHE A 81 -5.55 0.44 -8.17
C PHE A 81 -5.09 -0.18 -9.49
N GLY A 82 -4.01 -0.94 -9.43
CA GLY A 82 -3.51 -1.75 -10.52
C GLY A 82 -2.90 -3.03 -9.95
N LEU A 83 -3.24 -4.17 -10.53
CA LEU A 83 -2.73 -5.47 -10.13
C LEU A 83 -2.47 -6.32 -11.37
N LEU A 84 -1.31 -6.97 -11.41
CA LEU A 84 -0.97 -7.90 -12.47
C LEU A 84 -1.91 -9.12 -12.44
N ALA A 85 -2.28 -9.63 -13.62
CA ALA A 85 -3.25 -10.73 -13.76
C ALA A 85 -2.85 -12.05 -13.07
N ASP A 86 -1.57 -12.26 -12.77
CA ASP A 86 -1.08 -13.46 -12.08
C ASP A 86 -1.24 -13.40 -10.55
N LYS A 87 -1.74 -12.29 -10.01
CA LYS A 87 -1.89 -12.10 -8.56
C LYS A 87 -3.30 -12.43 -8.09
N ASP A 88 -3.38 -12.79 -6.80
CA ASP A 88 -4.63 -13.01 -6.09
C ASP A 88 -5.38 -11.68 -5.89
N LEU A 89 -6.25 -11.37 -6.85
CA LEU A 89 -7.08 -10.17 -6.84
C LEU A 89 -8.07 -10.17 -5.68
N GLU A 90 -8.76 -11.28 -5.44
CA GLU A 90 -9.80 -11.36 -4.41
C GLU A 90 -9.18 -11.20 -3.02
N GLY A 91 -8.08 -11.88 -2.75
CA GLY A 91 -7.36 -11.78 -1.48
C GLY A 91 -6.76 -10.39 -1.23
N VAL A 92 -6.47 -9.61 -2.29
CA VAL A 92 -6.01 -8.21 -2.16
C VAL A 92 -7.17 -7.24 -1.96
N ILE A 93 -8.29 -7.42 -2.66
CA ILE A 93 -9.42 -6.49 -2.61
C ILE A 93 -10.27 -6.68 -1.35
N ALA A 94 -10.55 -7.93 -0.95
CA ALA A 94 -11.46 -8.21 0.15
C ALA A 94 -11.12 -7.48 1.46
N PRO A 95 -9.87 -7.41 1.93
CA PRO A 95 -9.52 -6.68 3.15
C PRO A 95 -9.74 -5.16 3.07
N LEU A 96 -9.78 -4.61 1.86
CA LEU A 96 -9.88 -3.17 1.60
C LEU A 96 -11.33 -2.72 1.35
N GLN A 97 -12.26 -3.67 1.22
CA GLN A 97 -13.68 -3.37 1.08
C GLN A 97 -14.22 -2.63 2.31
N GLY A 98 -15.06 -1.62 2.08
CA GLY A 98 -15.61 -0.76 3.15
C GLY A 98 -14.63 0.27 3.72
N LEU A 99 -13.33 0.20 3.38
CA LEU A 99 -12.35 1.22 3.76
C LEU A 99 -12.11 2.26 2.66
N ILE A 100 -12.51 1.96 1.42
CA ILE A 100 -12.35 2.81 0.24
C ILE A 100 -13.73 3.11 -0.33
N ASP A 101 -14.02 4.39 -0.53
CA ASP A 101 -15.31 4.87 -1.02
C ASP A 101 -15.47 4.68 -2.54
N ASP A 102 -14.37 4.78 -3.28
CA ASP A 102 -14.39 4.73 -4.74
C ASP A 102 -13.01 4.38 -5.31
N TRP A 103 -13.01 3.80 -6.51
CA TRP A 103 -11.85 3.17 -7.09
C TRP A 103 -11.67 3.49 -8.56
N ALA A 104 -10.49 3.97 -8.92
CA ALA A 104 -10.03 4.08 -10.29
C ALA A 104 -9.07 2.93 -10.61
N VAL A 105 -9.42 2.09 -11.58
CA VAL A 105 -8.54 0.99 -12.03
C VAL A 105 -7.68 1.46 -13.19
N ALA A 106 -6.37 1.46 -13.00
CA ALA A 106 -5.40 1.86 -14.01
C ALA A 106 -4.90 0.64 -14.80
N PRO A 107 -4.79 0.71 -16.14
CA PRO A 107 -4.07 -0.29 -16.91
C PRO A 107 -2.58 -0.28 -16.53
N LEU A 108 -1.93 -1.44 -16.63
CA LEU A 108 -0.48 -1.57 -16.50
C LEU A 108 0.08 -1.83 -17.89
N ASP A 109 1.04 -1.00 -18.33
CA ASP A 109 1.56 -1.01 -19.71
C ASP A 109 2.29 -2.31 -20.07
N THR A 110 2.68 -3.11 -19.07
CA THR A 110 3.56 -4.25 -19.25
C THR A 110 2.84 -5.59 -19.37
N ARG A 111 1.63 -5.77 -18.82
CA ARG A 111 0.79 -6.99 -18.88
C ARG A 111 -0.69 -6.71 -18.55
N ALA A 112 -1.58 -7.64 -18.89
CA ALA A 112 -3.01 -7.56 -18.57
C ALA A 112 -3.27 -7.32 -17.07
N VAL A 113 -4.24 -6.44 -16.78
CA VAL A 113 -4.63 -6.08 -15.40
C VAL A 113 -5.76 -6.99 -14.94
N ALA A 114 -5.66 -7.48 -13.70
CA ALA A 114 -6.73 -8.25 -13.06
C ALA A 114 -7.99 -7.37 -12.87
N ARG A 115 -9.17 -7.88 -13.24
CA ARG A 115 -10.45 -7.15 -13.10
C ARG A 115 -11.53 -8.03 -12.47
N PRO A 116 -12.22 -7.58 -11.40
CA PRO A 116 -13.42 -8.25 -10.91
C PRO A 116 -14.59 -8.03 -11.89
N GLN A 117 -15.48 -9.01 -12.02
CA GLN A 117 -16.62 -8.94 -12.96
C GLN A 117 -17.63 -7.81 -12.63
N ASN A 118 -17.66 -7.31 -11.39
CA ASN A 118 -18.70 -6.41 -10.88
C ASN A 118 -18.18 -5.04 -10.40
N TRP A 119 -17.07 -4.54 -10.94
CA TRP A 119 -16.50 -3.26 -10.51
C TRP A 119 -17.19 -2.05 -11.17
N PRO A 120 -17.39 -0.92 -10.45
CA PRO A 120 -17.88 0.31 -11.06
C PRO A 120 -16.97 0.76 -12.22
N ARG A 121 -17.55 1.38 -13.25
CA ARG A 121 -16.79 1.84 -14.41
C ARG A 121 -15.60 2.70 -13.95
N PRO A 122 -14.38 2.49 -14.48
CA PRO A 122 -13.25 3.32 -14.13
C PRO A 122 -13.60 4.78 -14.39
N TRP A 123 -13.13 5.66 -13.51
CA TRP A 123 -13.19 7.09 -13.76
C TRP A 123 -12.57 7.31 -15.13
N ARG A 124 -13.32 7.91 -16.07
CA ARG A 124 -12.77 8.25 -17.38
C ARG A 124 -11.67 9.27 -17.13
N THR A 125 -10.43 8.81 -17.07
CA THR A 125 -9.28 9.69 -17.10
C THR A 125 -9.18 10.17 -18.55
N SER A 126 -9.80 11.29 -18.86
CA SER A 126 -9.43 12.09 -20.02
C SER A 126 -8.05 12.67 -19.75
N VAL A 127 -7.02 11.83 -19.86
CA VAL A 127 -5.64 12.30 -20.01
C VAL A 127 -5.50 12.62 -21.51
N PRO A 128 -5.34 13.89 -21.91
CA PRO A 128 -4.98 14.19 -23.29
C PRO A 128 -3.62 13.54 -23.57
N ARG A 129 -3.49 12.88 -24.74
CA ARG A 129 -2.19 12.48 -25.26
C ARG A 129 -1.34 13.71 -25.57
#